data_AF-A0A7S2MCF2-F1
#
_entry.id   AF-A0A7S2MCF2-F1
#
_cell.length_a   1.000
_cell.length_b   1.000
_cell.length_c   1.000
_cell.angle_alpha   90.00
_cell.angle_beta   90.00
_cell.angle_gamma   90.00
#
_symmetry.space_group_name_H-M   'P 1'
#
loop_
_entity.id
_entity.type
_entity.pdbx_description
1 polymer ?
#
loop_
_entity_poly.entity_id
_entity_poly.type
_entity_poly.pdbx_seq_one_letter_code
_entity_poly.pdbx_strand_id
1 'polypeptide(L)'
;MGILKQKMIGWVRKHTARVPGLDVKNMGSDFADGRVFRAILYRVGDGIAKKEAFEPSNDPAENLAVAFEEAKLKYGVPKLLVTEEPNFWKDEKAMIPQLAEFMRRLPDVTVLDDVYDKKQAALKAAQEEAIALLAARAKEALRLQAEAEAAEMKRKEEAAAAERALAEKLAREEAERLFRAQNWNKAVVCIRPHACTDAVKAMVTETLKGRGVNVLSEAPVAPETIDGNRTDQWQHEDHHYVYEVEFDPDALSWVDFRASVLGPKDKADDEEEDPQSRESLCGLTRSRWQELGLKAEPAIRDNNGVIHASASPFEALCERLNWLSADISADSFASVLMEKGVTQETIADWTKNPMVPDPSSKGTTGSSRRRNTKPLFDILEDKDTPTCIYACQGISRLIRFTKAVTGFQGQSTPAEADIAGGLLNVVPADQLDDTEALKARIAELEAASALLLDKYTIMSSTWVPPPVEASVATGCAVDVVMNNTSNVEASVATEAGGDARIRLAEVTWGSSAGDDVVTTHSSDEISVISSGLSDDDSTDG
;
A
#
# COMPACT_ATOMS: atom_id res chain seq x y z
N MET A 1 -27.92 48.33 82.34
CA MET A 1 -28.38 46.92 82.28
C MET A 1 -27.44 46.10 83.17
N GLY A 2 -27.95 45.30 84.11
CA GLY A 2 -27.08 44.49 84.97
C GLY A 2 -26.32 43.41 84.17
N ILE A 3 -25.09 43.08 84.59
CA ILE A 3 -24.18 42.11 83.92
C ILE A 3 -24.87 40.78 83.58
N LEU A 4 -25.78 40.32 84.44
CA LEU A 4 -26.56 39.10 84.22
C LEU A 4 -27.42 39.15 82.94
N LYS A 5 -28.16 40.24 82.72
CA LYS A 5 -29.05 40.39 81.55
C LYS A 5 -28.28 40.41 80.24
N GLN A 6 -27.10 41.03 80.23
CA GLN A 6 -26.22 41.03 79.05
C GLN A 6 -25.75 39.62 78.70
N LYS A 7 -25.38 38.81 79.70
CA LYS A 7 -25.00 37.40 79.48
C LYS A 7 -26.17 36.57 78.95
N MET A 8 -27.38 36.76 79.47
CA MET A 8 -28.59 36.04 79.03
C MET A 8 -28.96 36.40 77.60
N ILE A 9 -28.98 37.68 77.24
CA ILE A 9 -29.22 38.10 75.86
C ILE A 9 -28.11 37.64 74.91
N GLY A 10 -26.86 37.63 75.36
CA GLY A 10 -25.76 37.02 74.61
C GLY A 10 -25.98 35.53 74.33
N TRP A 11 -26.49 34.78 75.32
CA TRP A 11 -26.87 33.37 75.14
C TRP A 11 -28.04 33.22 74.17
N VAL A 12 -29.10 34.01 74.32
CA VAL A 12 -30.28 33.98 73.44
C VAL A 12 -29.87 34.27 71.99
N ARG A 13 -29.08 35.31 71.74
CA ARG A 13 -28.59 35.64 70.39
C ARG A 13 -27.82 34.49 69.75
N LYS A 14 -26.98 33.78 70.52
CA LYS A 14 -26.29 32.57 70.02
C LYS A 14 -27.31 31.47 69.66
N HIS A 15 -28.32 31.30 70.50
CA HIS A 15 -29.40 30.32 70.32
C HIS A 15 -30.43 30.71 69.26
N THR A 16 -30.31 31.87 68.63
CA THR A 16 -31.18 32.30 67.52
C THR A 16 -30.42 32.73 66.25
N ALA A 17 -29.08 32.76 66.25
CA ALA A 17 -28.27 33.37 65.19
C ALA A 17 -28.50 32.82 63.77
N ARG A 18 -28.83 31.53 63.61
CA ARG A 18 -29.09 30.89 62.30
C ARG A 18 -30.57 30.87 61.91
N VAL A 19 -31.44 31.57 62.66
CA VAL A 19 -32.86 31.69 62.34
C VAL A 19 -33.08 32.93 61.47
N PRO A 20 -33.55 32.79 60.23
CA PRO A 20 -33.79 33.94 59.35
C PRO A 20 -34.82 34.91 59.95
N GLY A 21 -34.56 36.22 59.83
CA GLY A 21 -35.55 37.26 60.16
C GLY A 21 -35.77 37.56 61.65
N LEU A 22 -34.95 37.01 62.56
CA LEU A 22 -35.06 37.25 64.00
C LEU A 22 -33.82 37.96 64.56
N ASP A 23 -34.01 39.19 65.08
CA ASP A 23 -32.94 39.99 65.70
C ASP A 23 -33.32 40.37 67.15
N VAL A 24 -32.73 39.67 68.12
CA VAL A 24 -33.06 39.85 69.55
C VAL A 24 -32.17 40.91 70.18
N LYS A 25 -32.72 42.07 70.49
CA LYS A 25 -32.01 43.23 71.04
C LYS A 25 -32.12 43.33 72.55
N ASN A 26 -33.28 42.99 73.12
CA ASN A 26 -33.62 43.21 74.52
C ASN A 26 -34.35 42.02 75.16
N MET A 27 -34.38 42.00 76.50
CA MET A 27 -35.08 40.99 77.31
C MET A 27 -36.44 41.55 77.74
N GLY A 28 -37.25 41.93 76.75
CA GLY A 28 -38.51 42.62 76.94
C GLY A 28 -39.42 42.44 75.73
N SER A 29 -39.70 43.51 74.99
CA SER A 29 -40.64 43.49 73.86
C SER A 29 -40.32 42.44 72.80
N ASP A 30 -39.05 42.06 72.62
CA ASP A 30 -38.65 41.08 71.62
C ASP A 30 -39.14 39.65 71.96
N PHE A 31 -39.55 39.41 73.21
CA PHE A 31 -40.13 38.13 73.65
C PHE A 31 -41.67 38.14 73.62
N ALA A 32 -42.29 39.29 73.34
CA ALA A 32 -43.74 39.48 73.49
C ALA A 32 -44.57 38.58 72.58
N ASP A 33 -44.05 38.25 71.39
CA ASP A 33 -44.74 37.43 70.39
C ASP A 33 -44.43 35.92 70.49
N GLY A 34 -43.61 35.52 71.47
CA GLY A 34 -43.19 34.14 71.69
C GLY A 34 -42.22 33.56 70.66
N ARG A 35 -41.87 34.29 69.60
CA ARG A 35 -41.04 33.78 68.49
C ARG A 35 -39.63 33.45 68.92
N VAL A 36 -39.09 34.20 69.88
CA VAL A 36 -37.76 33.94 70.44
C VAL A 36 -37.68 32.59 71.16
N PHE A 37 -38.72 32.21 71.92
CA PHE A 37 -38.75 30.88 72.57
C PHE A 37 -38.86 29.75 71.55
N ARG A 38 -39.67 29.93 70.51
CA ARG A 38 -39.75 28.99 69.38
C ARG A 38 -38.40 28.85 68.67
N ALA A 39 -37.72 29.96 68.40
CA ALA A 39 -36.44 29.98 67.70
C ALA A 39 -35.32 29.28 68.49
N ILE A 40 -35.26 29.48 69.81
CA ILE A 40 -34.31 28.77 70.69
C ILE A 40 -34.52 27.26 70.60
N LEU A 41 -35.77 26.79 70.70
CA LEU A 41 -36.09 25.35 70.66
C LEU A 41 -35.89 24.74 69.27
N TYR A 42 -36.23 25.47 68.23
CA TYR A 42 -35.96 25.08 66.84
C TYR A 42 -34.46 24.85 66.58
N ARG A 43 -33.60 25.71 67.16
CA ARG A 43 -32.14 25.62 67.01
C ARG A 43 -31.50 24.50 67.82
N VAL A 44 -32.05 24.22 69.00
CA VAL A 44 -31.56 23.17 69.91
C VAL A 44 -32.08 21.79 69.51
N GLY A 45 -33.24 21.73 68.85
CA GLY A 45 -33.74 20.53 68.20
C GLY A 45 -33.07 20.26 66.85
N ASP A 46 -33.65 19.34 66.08
CA ASP A 46 -33.08 18.91 64.79
C ASP A 46 -33.45 19.82 63.61
N GLY A 47 -34.19 20.92 63.81
CA GLY A 47 -34.82 21.68 62.72
C GLY A 47 -33.84 22.11 61.63
N ILE A 48 -32.63 22.52 62.02
CA ILE A 48 -31.59 22.90 61.05
C ILE A 48 -30.93 21.69 60.40
N ALA A 49 -30.64 20.65 61.18
CA ALA A 49 -30.04 19.43 60.65
C ALA A 49 -30.97 18.73 59.64
N LYS A 50 -32.29 18.86 59.82
CA LYS A 50 -33.34 18.35 58.93
C LYS A 50 -33.74 19.31 57.81
N LYS A 51 -33.17 20.53 57.77
CA LYS A 51 -33.54 21.61 56.84
C LYS A 51 -35.04 21.96 56.87
N GLU A 52 -35.67 21.88 58.04
CA GLU A 52 -37.05 22.31 58.23
C GLU A 52 -37.12 23.84 58.21
N ALA A 53 -38.18 24.42 57.63
CA ALA A 53 -38.38 25.87 57.67
C ALA A 53 -38.79 26.31 59.08
N PHE A 54 -38.24 27.43 59.57
CA PHE A 54 -38.70 28.03 60.82
C PHE A 54 -39.97 28.85 60.57
N GLU A 55 -41.13 28.28 60.90
CA GLU A 55 -42.44 28.87 60.67
C GLU A 55 -43.18 29.11 62.00
N PRO A 56 -42.93 30.24 62.68
CA PRO A 56 -43.70 30.61 63.87
C PRO A 56 -45.09 31.13 63.48
N SER A 57 -46.07 30.95 64.37
CA SER A 57 -47.41 31.52 64.20
C SER A 57 -47.39 33.04 64.27
N ASN A 58 -48.41 33.67 63.68
CA ASN A 58 -48.68 35.10 63.89
C ASN A 58 -49.41 35.36 65.22
N ASP A 59 -49.92 34.32 65.88
CA ASP A 59 -50.53 34.39 67.20
C ASP A 59 -49.47 34.21 68.31
N PRO A 60 -49.23 35.24 69.16
CA PRO A 60 -48.33 35.13 70.32
C PRO A 60 -48.69 34.00 71.29
N ALA A 61 -49.99 33.77 71.53
CA ALA A 61 -50.43 32.78 72.51
C ALA A 61 -50.08 31.36 72.06
N GLU A 62 -50.25 31.09 70.77
CA GLU A 62 -49.89 29.82 70.15
C GLU A 62 -48.37 29.57 70.21
N ASN A 63 -47.55 30.57 69.83
CA ASN A 63 -46.10 30.46 69.90
C ASN A 63 -45.59 30.14 71.32
N LEU A 64 -46.16 30.81 72.33
CA LEU A 64 -45.80 30.60 73.73
C LEU A 64 -46.29 29.24 74.23
N ALA A 65 -47.52 28.83 73.93
CA ALA A 65 -48.05 27.53 74.34
C ALA A 65 -47.16 26.39 73.80
N VAL A 66 -46.91 26.40 72.49
CA VAL A 66 -46.12 25.36 71.82
C VAL A 66 -44.69 25.37 72.31
N ALA A 67 -44.05 26.53 72.44
CA ALA A 67 -42.66 26.60 72.91
C ALA A 67 -42.51 26.06 74.34
N PHE A 68 -43.39 26.46 75.26
CA PHE A 68 -43.27 26.03 76.66
C PHE A 68 -43.68 24.57 76.86
N GLU A 69 -44.65 24.07 76.10
CA GLU A 69 -44.98 22.65 76.09
C GLU A 69 -43.81 21.81 75.56
N GLU A 70 -43.22 22.21 74.43
CA GLU A 70 -42.05 21.55 73.85
C GLU A 70 -40.85 21.57 74.79
N ALA A 71 -40.55 22.74 75.39
CA ALA A 71 -39.45 22.90 76.34
C ALA A 71 -39.63 21.99 77.57
N LYS A 72 -40.87 21.85 78.05
CA LYS A 72 -41.21 20.97 79.17
C LYS A 72 -41.11 19.50 78.77
N LEU A 73 -41.68 19.10 77.64
CA LEU A 73 -41.77 17.70 77.22
C LEU A 73 -40.39 17.15 76.84
N LYS A 74 -39.62 17.89 76.03
CA LYS A 74 -38.35 17.41 75.47
C LYS A 74 -37.15 17.66 76.39
N TYR A 75 -37.15 18.80 77.08
CA TYR A 75 -35.99 19.25 77.86
C TYR A 75 -36.28 19.42 79.35
N GLY A 76 -37.51 19.12 79.79
CA GLY A 76 -37.90 19.19 81.19
C GLY A 76 -37.95 20.60 81.76
N VAL A 77 -37.99 21.64 80.93
CA VAL A 77 -37.98 23.04 81.40
C VAL A 77 -39.31 23.36 82.09
N PRO A 78 -39.31 23.76 83.38
CA PRO A 78 -40.54 24.14 84.06
C PRO A 78 -41.07 25.49 83.54
N LYS A 79 -42.40 25.62 83.42
CA LYS A 79 -43.08 26.89 83.13
C LYS A 79 -43.22 27.68 84.42
N LEU A 80 -42.31 28.63 84.63
CA LEU A 80 -42.29 29.59 85.74
C LEU A 80 -42.95 30.92 85.36
N LEU A 81 -43.07 31.17 84.06
CA LEU A 81 -43.67 32.37 83.50
C LEU A 81 -45.16 32.19 83.25
N VAL A 82 -45.98 33.12 83.76
CA VAL A 82 -47.40 33.20 83.45
C VAL A 82 -47.57 33.98 82.15
N THR A 83 -47.71 33.26 81.03
CA THR A 83 -47.75 33.83 79.67
C THR A 83 -49.11 34.42 79.31
N GLU A 84 -50.14 34.12 80.10
CA GLU A 84 -51.52 34.55 79.93
C GLU A 84 -51.74 36.00 80.41
N GLU A 85 -50.77 36.58 81.15
CA GLU A 85 -50.83 37.96 81.63
C GLU A 85 -50.44 38.98 80.54
N PRO A 86 -51.22 40.07 80.37
CA PRO A 86 -50.84 41.15 79.48
C PRO A 86 -49.48 41.75 79.89
N ASN A 87 -48.55 41.84 78.93
CA ASN A 87 -47.18 42.32 79.16
C ASN A 87 -46.32 41.45 80.11
N PHE A 88 -46.53 40.14 80.15
CA PHE A 88 -45.69 39.22 80.96
C PHE A 88 -44.18 39.44 80.77
N TRP A 89 -43.75 39.85 79.56
CA TRP A 89 -42.34 40.12 79.21
C TRP A 89 -41.74 41.32 79.94
N LYS A 90 -42.56 42.18 80.57
CA LYS A 90 -42.11 43.28 81.42
C LYS A 90 -41.78 42.80 82.85
N ASP A 91 -42.27 41.62 83.26
CA ASP A 91 -41.94 41.07 84.57
C ASP A 91 -40.56 40.40 84.54
N GLU A 92 -39.55 41.22 84.80
CA GLU A 92 -38.17 40.75 84.89
C GLU A 92 -37.95 39.75 86.03
N LYS A 93 -38.77 39.76 87.09
CA LYS A 93 -38.66 38.83 88.21
C LYS A 93 -39.08 37.41 87.82
N ALA A 94 -39.95 37.27 86.82
CA ALA A 94 -40.33 35.98 86.24
C ALA A 94 -39.51 35.63 84.99
N MET A 95 -39.13 36.61 84.18
CA MET A 95 -38.41 36.37 82.93
C MET A 95 -36.98 35.89 83.10
N ILE A 96 -36.28 36.41 84.11
CA ILE A 96 -34.90 36.01 84.41
C ILE A 96 -34.86 34.54 84.87
N PRO A 97 -35.65 34.09 85.86
CA PRO A 97 -35.70 32.67 86.24
C PRO A 97 -36.10 31.74 85.09
N GLN A 98 -37.06 32.15 84.25
CA GLN A 98 -37.49 31.32 83.12
C GLN A 98 -36.35 31.10 82.12
N LEU A 99 -35.69 32.17 81.68
CA LEU A 99 -34.57 32.06 80.74
C LEU A 99 -33.35 31.36 81.37
N ALA A 100 -33.14 31.51 82.69
CA ALA A 100 -32.11 30.75 83.40
C ALA A 100 -32.37 29.24 83.35
N GLU A 101 -33.62 28.79 83.46
CA GLU A 101 -33.96 27.37 83.31
C GLU A 101 -33.76 26.86 81.87
N PHE A 102 -34.05 27.68 80.85
CA PHE A 102 -33.71 27.37 79.46
C PHE A 102 -32.18 27.22 79.29
N MET A 103 -31.39 28.18 79.79
CA MET A 103 -29.92 28.14 79.73
C MET A 103 -29.32 26.91 80.41
N ARG A 104 -29.93 26.45 81.51
CA ARG A 104 -29.42 25.34 82.31
C ARG A 104 -29.71 23.98 81.69
N ARG A 105 -30.86 23.82 81.03
CA ARG A 105 -31.37 22.52 80.57
C ARG A 105 -31.17 22.29 79.07
N LEU A 106 -31.03 23.34 78.28
CA LEU A 106 -30.86 23.21 76.84
C LEU A 106 -29.40 22.95 76.44
N PRO A 107 -29.16 22.06 75.47
CA PRO A 107 -27.86 21.88 74.82
C PRO A 107 -27.23 23.18 74.31
N ASP A 108 -25.90 23.23 74.31
CA ASP A 108 -25.14 24.33 73.71
C ASP A 108 -25.17 24.23 72.19
N VAL A 109 -25.87 25.16 71.54
CA VAL A 109 -25.98 25.22 70.07
C VAL A 109 -24.65 25.44 69.36
N THR A 110 -23.62 25.96 70.03
CA THR A 110 -22.32 26.18 69.39
C THR A 110 -21.62 24.84 69.11
N VAL A 111 -21.78 23.86 69.99
CA VAL A 111 -21.30 22.49 69.78
C VAL A 111 -22.08 21.81 68.66
N LEU A 112 -23.40 22.04 68.59
CA LEU A 112 -24.25 21.47 67.53
C LEU A 112 -23.88 22.05 66.14
N ASP A 113 -23.67 23.37 66.08
CA ASP A 113 -23.22 24.08 64.89
C ASP A 113 -21.87 23.56 64.39
N ASP A 114 -20.88 23.40 65.28
CA ASP A 114 -19.56 22.87 64.94
C ASP A 114 -19.63 21.45 64.38
N VAL A 115 -20.47 20.59 64.95
CA VAL A 115 -20.67 19.20 64.47
C VAL A 115 -21.35 19.19 63.10
N TYR A 116 -22.38 20.03 62.91
CA TYR A 116 -23.09 20.14 61.64
C TYR A 116 -22.17 20.68 60.53
N ASP A 117 -21.43 21.76 60.80
CA ASP A 117 -20.54 22.39 59.82
C ASP A 117 -19.40 21.44 59.42
N LYS A 118 -18.82 20.70 60.38
CA LYS A 118 -17.82 19.64 60.09
C LYS A 118 -18.40 18.53 59.23
N LYS A 119 -19.63 18.08 59.49
CA LYS A 119 -20.31 17.06 58.66
C LYS A 119 -20.58 17.57 57.25
N GLN A 120 -21.04 18.82 57.09
CA GLN A 120 -21.29 19.40 55.77
C GLN A 120 -19.99 19.60 54.98
N ALA A 121 -18.92 20.05 55.63
CA ALA A 121 -17.61 20.18 55.01
C ALA A 121 -17.08 18.81 54.56
N ALA A 122 -17.18 17.78 55.41
CA ALA A 122 -16.78 16.41 55.07
C ALA A 122 -17.61 15.82 53.92
N LEU A 123 -18.92 16.04 53.92
CA LEU A 123 -19.82 15.59 52.85
C LEU A 123 -19.46 16.27 51.52
N LYS A 124 -19.23 17.58 51.54
CA LYS A 124 -18.84 18.34 50.35
C LYS A 124 -17.50 17.86 49.80
N ALA A 125 -16.50 17.65 50.67
CA ALA A 125 -15.20 17.12 50.27
C ALA A 125 -15.31 15.72 49.64
N ALA A 126 -16.11 14.83 50.25
CA ALA A 126 -16.35 13.50 49.70
C ALA A 126 -17.08 13.53 48.35
N GLN A 127 -18.01 14.48 48.16
CA GLN A 127 -18.69 14.68 46.87
C GLN A 127 -17.73 15.18 45.79
N GLU A 128 -16.88 16.16 46.10
CA GLU A 128 -15.87 16.68 45.17
C GLU A 128 -14.88 15.59 44.76
N GLU A 129 -14.42 14.76 45.70
CA GLU A 129 -13.55 13.61 45.42
C GLU A 129 -14.24 12.57 44.52
N ALA A 130 -15.50 12.23 44.81
CA ALA A 130 -16.26 11.29 43.99
C ALA A 130 -16.49 11.81 42.56
N ILE A 131 -16.78 13.10 42.39
CA ILE A 131 -16.93 13.73 41.07
C ILE A 131 -15.60 13.69 40.32
N ALA A 132 -14.49 14.02 40.99
CA ALA A 132 -13.16 13.97 40.37
C ALA A 132 -12.79 12.54 39.91
N LEU A 133 -13.10 11.53 40.73
CA LEU A 133 -12.86 10.13 40.37
C LEU A 133 -13.72 9.67 39.18
N LEU A 134 -15.00 10.05 39.14
CA LEU A 134 -15.88 9.73 38.01
C LEU A 134 -15.43 10.43 36.73
N ALA A 135 -15.02 11.69 36.81
CA ALA A 135 -14.48 12.42 35.67
C ALA A 135 -13.19 11.78 35.13
N ALA A 136 -12.29 11.34 36.02
CA ALA A 136 -11.08 10.63 35.62
C ALA A 136 -11.40 9.30 34.90
N ARG A 137 -12.34 8.51 35.44
CA ARG A 137 -12.78 7.25 34.81
C ARG A 137 -13.46 7.46 33.47
N ALA A 138 -14.30 8.49 33.34
CA ALA A 138 -14.96 8.81 32.07
C ALA A 138 -13.95 9.20 30.99
N LYS A 139 -12.92 9.98 31.36
CA LYS A 139 -11.83 10.35 30.45
C LYS A 139 -11.02 9.14 30.00
N GLU A 140 -10.72 8.22 30.92
CA GLU A 140 -10.01 6.99 30.59
C GLU A 140 -10.84 6.07 29.69
N ALA A 141 -12.14 5.91 29.96
CA ALA A 141 -13.05 5.12 29.11
C ALA A 141 -13.12 5.68 27.69
N LEU A 142 -13.21 7.01 27.53
CA LEU A 142 -13.20 7.65 26.21
C LEU A 142 -11.88 7.42 25.46
N ARG A 143 -10.74 7.45 26.17
CA ARG A 143 -9.43 7.14 25.56
C ARG A 143 -9.39 5.69 25.06
N LEU A 144 -9.82 4.74 25.89
CA LEU A 144 -9.84 3.32 25.51
C LEU A 144 -10.79 3.05 24.34
N GLN A 145 -11.92 3.75 24.27
CA GLN A 145 -12.83 3.66 23.13
C GLN A 145 -12.16 4.16 21.84
N ALA A 146 -11.51 5.33 21.88
CA ALA A 146 -10.79 5.87 20.72
C ALA A 146 -9.63 4.96 20.28
N GLU A 147 -8.89 4.36 21.22
CA GLU A 147 -7.84 3.39 20.92
C GLU A 147 -8.41 2.11 20.27
N ALA A 148 -9.58 1.63 20.71
CA ALA A 148 -10.25 0.48 20.12
C ALA A 148 -10.76 0.75 18.71
N GLU A 149 -11.39 1.91 18.48
CA GLU A 149 -11.86 2.34 17.15
C GLU A 149 -10.68 2.51 16.18
N ALA A 150 -9.58 3.10 16.62
CA ALA A 150 -8.35 3.23 15.82
C ALA A 150 -7.74 1.86 15.48
N ALA A 151 -7.74 0.92 16.43
CA ALA A 151 -7.26 -0.44 16.20
C ALA A 151 -8.17 -1.22 15.22
N GLU A 152 -9.48 -1.01 15.28
CA GLU A 152 -10.43 -1.60 14.32
C GLU A 152 -10.24 -1.04 12.92
N MET A 153 -10.09 0.28 12.78
CA MET A 153 -9.79 0.92 11.50
C MET A 153 -8.51 0.39 10.88
N LYS A 154 -7.43 0.31 11.68
CA LYS A 154 -6.16 -0.26 11.21
C LYS A 154 -6.31 -1.71 10.74
N ARG A 155 -7.07 -2.55 11.46
CA ARG A 155 -7.34 -3.94 11.04
C ARG A 155 -8.12 -4.00 9.71
N LYS A 156 -9.08 -3.10 9.49
CA LYS A 156 -9.83 -3.02 8.24
C LYS A 156 -8.94 -2.60 7.07
N GLU A 157 -8.05 -1.63 7.29
CA GLU A 157 -7.06 -1.21 6.28
C GLU A 157 -6.08 -2.34 5.93
N GLU A 158 -5.54 -3.04 6.93
CA GLU A 158 -4.66 -4.20 6.72
C GLU A 158 -5.38 -5.34 5.97
N ALA A 159 -6.65 -5.61 6.30
CA ALA A 159 -7.46 -6.60 5.60
C ALA A 159 -7.73 -6.21 4.13
N ALA A 160 -8.09 -4.95 3.87
CA ALA A 160 -8.29 -4.45 2.52
C ALA A 160 -6.99 -4.47 1.68
N ALA A 161 -5.86 -4.14 2.30
CA ALA A 161 -4.55 -4.26 1.65
C ALA A 161 -4.20 -5.71 1.31
N ALA A 162 -4.48 -6.66 2.22
CA ALA A 162 -4.26 -8.08 1.97
C ALA A 162 -5.17 -8.62 0.85
N GLU A 163 -6.44 -8.21 0.81
CA GLU A 163 -7.38 -8.59 -0.25
C GLU A 163 -6.93 -8.05 -1.61
N ARG A 164 -6.50 -6.79 -1.67
CA ARG A 164 -5.94 -6.20 -2.90
C ARG A 164 -4.68 -6.95 -3.37
N ALA A 165 -3.77 -7.30 -2.45
CA ALA A 165 -2.57 -8.05 -2.78
C ALA A 165 -2.89 -9.46 -3.32
N LEU A 166 -3.90 -10.13 -2.75
CA LEU A 166 -4.37 -11.42 -3.25
C LEU A 166 -4.99 -11.29 -4.65
N ALA A 167 -5.82 -10.27 -4.87
CA ALA A 167 -6.43 -10.02 -6.18
C ALA A 167 -5.37 -9.73 -7.26
N GLU A 168 -4.35 -8.94 -6.93
CA GLU A 168 -3.22 -8.66 -7.84
C GLU A 168 -2.43 -9.93 -8.16
N LYS A 169 -2.16 -10.78 -7.15
CA LYS A 169 -1.50 -12.07 -7.35
C LYS A 169 -2.31 -12.98 -8.28
N LEU A 170 -3.62 -13.12 -8.05
CA LEU A 170 -4.47 -13.97 -8.89
C LEU A 170 -4.57 -13.45 -10.32
N ALA A 171 -4.73 -12.13 -10.51
CA ALA A 171 -4.74 -11.52 -11.83
C ALA A 171 -3.41 -11.75 -12.57
N ARG A 172 -2.29 -11.72 -11.86
CA ARG A 172 -0.96 -12.01 -12.41
C ARG A 172 -0.81 -13.47 -12.82
N GLU A 173 -1.20 -14.42 -11.98
CA GLU A 173 -1.17 -15.86 -12.29
C GLU A 173 -2.06 -16.17 -13.51
N GLU A 174 -3.24 -15.54 -13.61
CA GLU A 174 -4.14 -15.69 -14.75
C GLU A 174 -3.53 -15.10 -16.03
N ALA A 175 -2.93 -13.91 -15.96
CA ALA A 175 -2.25 -13.29 -17.09
C ALA A 175 -1.07 -14.14 -17.58
N GLU A 176 -0.29 -14.75 -16.68
CA GLU A 176 0.79 -15.68 -17.04
C GLU A 176 0.27 -16.94 -17.71
N ARG A 177 -0.80 -17.53 -17.16
CA ARG A 177 -1.44 -18.70 -17.76
C ARG A 177 -1.95 -18.40 -19.17
N LEU A 178 -2.64 -17.27 -19.37
CA LEU A 178 -3.11 -16.85 -20.68
C LEU A 178 -1.95 -16.58 -21.64
N PHE A 179 -0.87 -15.96 -21.16
CA PHE A 179 0.31 -15.71 -21.95
C PHE A 179 0.98 -17.02 -22.41
N ARG A 180 1.14 -18.01 -21.52
CA ARG A 180 1.66 -19.34 -21.88
C ARG A 180 0.75 -20.06 -22.88
N ALA A 181 -0.56 -20.02 -22.67
CA ALA A 181 -1.54 -20.65 -23.56
C ALA A 181 -1.56 -20.04 -24.98
N GLN A 182 -1.13 -18.80 -25.14
CA GLN A 182 -1.03 -18.12 -26.44
C GLN A 182 0.34 -18.30 -27.12
N ASN A 183 1.36 -18.76 -26.38
CA ASN A 183 2.75 -18.76 -26.82
C ASN A 183 3.35 -20.16 -26.67
N TRP A 184 2.90 -21.08 -27.53
CA TRP A 184 3.42 -22.44 -27.60
C TRP A 184 4.87 -22.51 -28.09
N ASN A 185 5.54 -23.61 -27.78
CA ASN A 185 6.87 -23.89 -28.28
C ASN A 185 6.79 -24.18 -29.77
N LYS A 186 7.60 -23.50 -30.58
CA LYS A 186 7.72 -23.74 -32.03
C LYS A 186 9.15 -24.05 -32.39
N ALA A 187 9.40 -25.26 -32.86
CA ALA A 187 10.72 -25.73 -33.25
C ALA A 187 10.75 -26.08 -34.74
N VAL A 188 11.97 -26.09 -35.29
CA VAL A 188 12.29 -26.62 -36.60
C VAL A 188 13.04 -27.93 -36.38
N VAL A 189 12.60 -29.00 -37.03
CA VAL A 189 13.25 -30.32 -37.00
C VAL A 189 13.60 -30.69 -38.43
N CYS A 190 14.84 -31.09 -38.69
CA CYS A 190 15.34 -31.31 -40.04
C CYS A 190 15.96 -32.68 -40.19
N ILE A 191 15.69 -33.35 -41.31
CA ILE A 191 16.38 -34.57 -41.72
C ILE A 191 17.54 -34.19 -42.65
N ARG A 192 18.73 -34.68 -42.33
CA ARG A 192 19.94 -34.48 -43.15
C ARG A 192 19.89 -35.27 -44.47
N PRO A 193 20.69 -34.91 -45.50
CA PRO A 193 20.59 -35.47 -46.86
C PRO A 193 20.69 -36.97 -46.90
N HIS A 194 21.71 -37.49 -46.21
CA HIS A 194 22.09 -38.90 -46.28
C HIS A 194 21.09 -39.81 -45.57
N ALA A 195 20.18 -39.23 -44.79
CA ALA A 195 19.15 -39.93 -44.04
C ALA A 195 17.73 -39.59 -44.49
N CYS A 196 17.55 -38.79 -45.56
CA CYS A 196 16.25 -38.39 -46.07
C CYS A 196 15.56 -39.52 -46.86
N THR A 197 15.26 -40.63 -46.19
CA THR A 197 14.45 -41.74 -46.74
C THR A 197 12.99 -41.58 -46.29
N ASP A 198 12.06 -42.17 -47.03
CA ASP A 198 10.64 -42.12 -46.64
C ASP A 198 10.36 -42.87 -45.33
N ALA A 199 11.17 -43.88 -45.01
CA ALA A 199 11.10 -44.58 -43.72
C ALA A 199 11.52 -43.69 -42.55
N VAL A 200 12.58 -42.88 -42.71
CA VAL A 200 12.98 -41.89 -41.69
C VAL A 200 11.92 -40.81 -41.53
N LYS A 201 11.35 -40.30 -42.63
CA LYS A 201 10.25 -39.32 -42.55
C LYS A 201 9.06 -39.87 -41.76
N ALA A 202 8.62 -41.08 -42.10
CA ALA A 202 7.49 -41.74 -41.41
C ALA A 202 7.78 -41.93 -39.91
N MET A 203 8.98 -42.39 -39.56
CA MET A 203 9.40 -42.54 -38.16
C MET A 203 9.41 -41.19 -37.42
N VAL A 204 9.92 -40.13 -38.04
CA VAL A 204 9.93 -38.78 -37.45
C VAL A 204 8.51 -38.30 -37.19
N THR A 205 7.63 -38.37 -38.19
CA THR A 205 6.24 -37.95 -38.05
C THR A 205 5.49 -38.75 -36.98
N GLU A 206 5.67 -40.07 -36.93
CA GLU A 206 5.03 -40.95 -35.93
C GLU A 206 5.51 -40.62 -34.51
N THR A 207 6.82 -40.43 -34.33
CA THR A 207 7.40 -40.14 -33.02
C THR A 207 6.96 -38.76 -32.51
N LEU A 208 6.98 -37.73 -33.36
CA LEU A 208 6.53 -36.39 -33.00
C LEU A 208 5.06 -36.41 -32.54
N LYS A 209 4.17 -36.99 -33.36
CA LYS A 209 2.74 -37.09 -33.02
C LYS A 209 2.49 -37.94 -31.78
N GLY A 210 3.21 -39.06 -31.64
CA GLY A 210 3.11 -39.95 -30.48
C GLY A 210 3.54 -39.29 -29.16
N ARG A 211 4.36 -38.24 -29.23
CA ARG A 211 4.82 -37.43 -28.09
C ARG A 211 4.03 -36.13 -27.90
N GLY A 212 2.89 -35.98 -28.57
CA GLY A 212 2.04 -34.79 -28.43
C GLY A 212 2.58 -33.54 -29.14
N VAL A 213 3.55 -33.71 -30.05
CA VAL A 213 4.08 -32.62 -30.87
C VAL A 213 3.26 -32.52 -32.16
N ASN A 214 2.73 -31.32 -32.43
CA ASN A 214 1.95 -31.04 -33.63
C ASN A 214 2.88 -30.68 -34.79
N VAL A 215 2.75 -31.36 -35.92
CA VAL A 215 3.45 -30.98 -37.16
C VAL A 215 2.60 -29.92 -37.87
N LEU A 216 3.10 -28.69 -37.92
CA LEU A 216 2.43 -27.57 -38.59
C LEU A 216 2.64 -27.62 -40.10
N SER A 217 3.88 -27.87 -40.52
CA SER A 217 4.24 -28.01 -41.93
C SER A 217 5.43 -28.96 -42.08
N GLU A 218 5.54 -29.59 -43.26
CA GLU A 218 6.70 -30.39 -43.64
C GLU A 218 7.01 -30.15 -45.13
N ALA A 219 8.29 -29.93 -45.46
CA ALA A 219 8.68 -29.62 -46.84
C ALA A 219 10.14 -30.01 -47.13
N PRO A 220 10.45 -30.39 -48.39
CA PRO A 220 11.83 -30.44 -48.82
C PRO A 220 12.42 -29.03 -48.89
N VAL A 221 13.68 -28.87 -48.51
CA VAL A 221 14.40 -27.59 -48.65
C VAL A 221 15.05 -27.54 -50.01
N ALA A 222 14.76 -26.50 -50.80
CA ALA A 222 15.40 -26.33 -52.10
C ALA A 222 16.88 -25.92 -51.90
N PRO A 223 17.83 -26.51 -52.64
CA PRO A 223 19.25 -26.13 -52.55
C PRO A 223 19.50 -24.63 -52.81
N GLU A 224 18.62 -23.98 -53.58
CA GLU A 224 18.74 -22.59 -54.01
C GLU A 224 18.23 -21.57 -52.98
N THR A 225 17.50 -21.99 -51.95
CA THR A 225 16.95 -21.12 -50.89
C THR A 225 17.95 -20.76 -49.78
N ILE A 226 19.21 -21.16 -49.92
CA ILE A 226 20.26 -20.96 -48.92
C ILE A 226 20.98 -19.63 -49.18
N ASP A 227 20.60 -18.57 -48.45
CA ASP A 227 21.28 -17.27 -48.51
C ASP A 227 22.72 -17.34 -47.96
N GLY A 228 23.65 -16.64 -48.61
CA GLY A 228 25.11 -16.70 -48.40
C GLY A 228 25.63 -15.95 -47.18
N ASN A 229 24.76 -15.41 -46.32
CA ASN A 229 25.11 -14.60 -45.15
C ASN A 229 25.20 -15.39 -43.81
N ARG A 230 25.30 -16.73 -43.87
CA ARG A 230 25.28 -17.60 -42.70
C ARG A 230 26.44 -17.34 -41.73
N THR A 231 26.16 -17.36 -40.44
CA THR A 231 27.17 -17.61 -39.39
C THR A 231 27.73 -19.02 -39.54
N ASP A 232 29.02 -19.18 -39.22
CA ASP A 232 29.82 -20.41 -39.30
C ASP A 232 29.15 -21.65 -38.70
N GLN A 233 28.31 -21.50 -37.66
CA GLN A 233 27.57 -22.58 -37.01
C GLN A 233 26.58 -23.33 -37.92
N TRP A 234 26.15 -22.74 -39.05
CA TRP A 234 25.09 -23.28 -39.92
C TRP A 234 25.56 -23.53 -41.37
N GLN A 235 26.87 -23.37 -41.65
CA GLN A 235 27.44 -23.38 -42.99
C GLN A 235 27.66 -24.78 -43.62
N HIS A 236 27.45 -25.87 -42.88
CA HIS A 236 27.90 -27.20 -43.31
C HIS A 236 26.81 -28.26 -43.52
N GLU A 237 25.54 -27.89 -43.43
CA GLU A 237 24.46 -28.87 -43.40
C GLU A 237 23.45 -28.57 -44.51
N ASP A 238 23.58 -29.32 -45.61
CA ASP A 238 22.55 -29.43 -46.64
C ASP A 238 21.31 -30.04 -45.97
N HIS A 239 20.33 -29.27 -45.54
CA HIS A 239 19.10 -29.85 -45.00
C HIS A 239 18.21 -30.28 -46.18
N HIS A 240 17.64 -31.50 -46.15
CA HIS A 240 16.83 -31.98 -47.29
C HIS A 240 15.34 -32.01 -47.00
N TYR A 241 14.93 -32.06 -45.72
CA TYR A 241 13.53 -32.10 -45.34
C TYR A 241 13.35 -31.47 -43.96
N VAL A 242 12.42 -30.53 -43.84
CA VAL A 242 12.17 -29.74 -42.63
C VAL A 242 10.75 -29.97 -42.16
N TYR A 243 10.57 -30.07 -40.84
CA TYR A 243 9.32 -30.02 -40.14
C TYR A 243 9.28 -28.74 -39.31
N GLU A 244 8.22 -27.96 -39.46
CA GLU A 244 7.85 -26.97 -38.46
C GLU A 244 6.88 -27.63 -37.49
N VAL A 245 7.24 -27.60 -36.20
CA VAL A 245 6.49 -28.28 -35.16
C VAL A 245 6.11 -27.33 -34.04
N GLU A 246 4.99 -27.63 -33.38
CA GLU A 246 4.47 -26.86 -32.27
C GLU A 246 4.02 -27.77 -31.13
N PHE A 247 4.29 -27.38 -29.89
CA PHE A 247 3.91 -28.14 -28.70
C PHE A 247 3.64 -27.23 -27.49
N ASP A 248 2.74 -27.68 -26.62
CA ASP A 248 2.34 -26.93 -25.43
C ASP A 248 3.46 -26.98 -24.37
N PRO A 249 4.04 -25.84 -23.95
CA PRO A 249 5.12 -25.80 -22.96
C PRO A 249 4.72 -26.36 -21.59
N ASP A 250 3.42 -26.38 -21.25
CA ASP A 250 2.95 -26.95 -19.99
C ASP A 250 2.81 -28.49 -20.06
N ALA A 251 2.73 -29.05 -21.27
CA ALA A 251 2.66 -30.50 -21.49
C ALA A 251 4.02 -31.12 -21.85
N LEU A 252 4.88 -30.38 -22.55
CA LEU A 252 6.22 -30.79 -22.97
C LEU A 252 7.15 -29.58 -22.97
N SER A 253 8.06 -29.52 -21.99
CA SER A 253 9.07 -28.46 -21.94
C SER A 253 10.07 -28.58 -23.09
N TRP A 254 10.76 -27.50 -23.44
CA TRP A 254 11.82 -27.51 -24.44
C TRP A 254 12.97 -28.46 -24.07
N VAL A 255 13.33 -28.49 -22.78
CA VAL A 255 14.29 -29.45 -22.21
C VAL A 255 13.84 -30.89 -22.51
N ASP A 256 12.59 -31.22 -22.20
CA ASP A 256 12.06 -32.58 -22.38
C ASP A 256 11.89 -32.92 -23.85
N PHE A 257 11.55 -31.96 -24.70
CA PHE A 257 11.54 -32.13 -26.15
C PHE A 257 12.94 -32.55 -26.65
N ARG A 258 13.99 -31.86 -26.21
CA ARG A 258 15.37 -32.22 -26.59
C ARG A 258 15.86 -33.52 -25.96
N ALA A 259 15.60 -33.74 -24.68
CA ALA A 259 16.09 -34.91 -23.97
C ALA A 259 15.33 -36.19 -24.34
N SER A 260 14.00 -36.13 -24.40
CA SER A 260 13.14 -37.31 -24.50
C SER A 260 12.60 -37.58 -25.89
N VAL A 261 12.30 -36.54 -26.70
CA VAL A 261 11.75 -36.70 -28.05
C VAL A 261 12.86 -36.82 -29.06
N LEU A 262 13.82 -35.89 -29.03
CA LEU A 262 15.00 -35.95 -29.90
C LEU A 262 15.99 -37.00 -29.38
N GLY A 263 16.42 -36.86 -28.13
CA GLY A 263 17.40 -37.73 -27.50
C GLY A 263 18.71 -37.00 -27.19
N PRO A 264 19.51 -37.50 -26.25
CA PRO A 264 20.73 -36.84 -25.81
C PRO A 264 21.71 -36.62 -26.97
N LYS A 265 22.28 -35.40 -27.02
CA LYS A 265 23.30 -34.97 -28.00
C LYS A 265 24.62 -35.71 -27.81
N ASP A 266 24.96 -36.02 -26.55
CA ASP A 266 26.15 -36.78 -26.15
C ASP A 266 25.75 -37.77 -25.03
N LYS A 267 26.16 -39.05 -25.13
CA LYS A 267 26.30 -39.91 -23.95
C LYS A 267 27.73 -40.44 -23.91
N ALA A 268 28.32 -40.40 -22.72
CA ALA A 268 29.55 -41.09 -22.38
C ALA A 268 29.30 -42.61 -22.39
N ASP A 269 30.32 -43.37 -22.75
CA ASP A 269 30.27 -44.78 -23.14
C ASP A 269 29.73 -45.78 -22.06
N ASP A 270 29.36 -45.32 -20.86
CA ASP A 270 29.29 -46.19 -19.66
C ASP A 270 27.97 -46.16 -18.84
N GLU A 271 26.96 -45.34 -19.18
CA GLU A 271 25.71 -45.28 -18.40
C GLU A 271 24.55 -45.99 -19.09
N GLU A 272 24.05 -47.03 -18.41
CA GLU A 272 22.85 -47.83 -18.70
C GLU A 272 21.78 -47.00 -19.42
N GLU A 273 21.40 -47.43 -20.64
CA GLU A 273 20.46 -46.70 -21.49
C GLU A 273 19.14 -46.46 -20.77
N ASP A 274 18.88 -45.21 -20.40
CA ASP A 274 17.54 -44.75 -20.02
C ASP A 274 16.53 -45.26 -21.07
N PRO A 275 15.55 -46.10 -20.70
CA PRO A 275 14.56 -46.64 -21.63
C PRO A 275 13.91 -45.57 -22.50
N GLN A 276 13.72 -44.37 -21.96
CA GLN A 276 13.10 -43.25 -22.66
C GLN A 276 13.96 -42.69 -23.81
N SER A 277 15.29 -42.84 -23.71
CA SER A 277 16.24 -42.46 -24.76
C SER A 277 16.31 -43.46 -25.93
N ARG A 278 15.84 -44.70 -25.75
CA ARG A 278 15.74 -45.72 -26.82
C ARG A 278 14.57 -45.45 -27.75
N GLU A 279 13.51 -44.85 -27.22
CA GLU A 279 12.30 -44.47 -27.95
C GLU A 279 12.35 -43.04 -28.49
N SER A 280 13.46 -42.32 -28.29
CA SER A 280 13.69 -41.01 -28.89
C SER A 280 14.04 -41.16 -30.39
N LEU A 281 13.93 -40.08 -31.15
CA LEU A 281 14.31 -40.06 -32.57
C LEU A 281 15.74 -40.55 -32.81
N CYS A 282 16.69 -40.08 -32.01
CA CYS A 282 18.09 -40.53 -32.03
C CYS A 282 18.25 -42.01 -31.63
N GLY A 283 17.50 -42.51 -30.65
CA GLY A 283 17.51 -43.92 -30.24
C GLY A 283 16.93 -44.86 -31.31
N LEU A 284 15.80 -44.47 -31.90
CA LEU A 284 15.13 -45.21 -32.96
C LEU A 284 15.97 -45.24 -34.23
N THR A 285 16.57 -44.11 -34.61
CA THR A 285 17.46 -44.04 -35.78
C THR A 285 18.65 -44.99 -35.65
N ARG A 286 19.29 -45.04 -34.48
CA ARG A 286 20.40 -45.97 -34.21
C ARG A 286 19.95 -47.41 -34.19
N SER A 287 18.87 -47.74 -33.48
CA SER A 287 18.42 -49.13 -33.35
C SER A 287 17.82 -49.71 -34.64
N ARG A 288 17.27 -48.86 -35.53
CA ARG A 288 16.57 -49.28 -36.76
C ARG A 288 17.26 -48.81 -38.05
N TRP A 289 18.54 -48.41 -38.01
CA TRP A 289 19.22 -47.77 -39.15
C TRP A 289 19.11 -48.56 -40.47
N GLN A 290 19.19 -49.89 -40.41
CA GLN A 290 19.06 -50.76 -41.59
C GLN A 290 17.64 -50.76 -42.17
N GLU A 291 16.63 -50.84 -41.29
CA GLU A 291 15.20 -50.82 -41.66
C GLU A 291 14.80 -49.46 -42.25
N LEU A 292 15.42 -48.39 -41.75
CA LEU A 292 15.27 -47.03 -42.22
C LEU A 292 15.98 -46.75 -43.55
N GLY A 293 16.73 -47.72 -44.08
CA GLY A 293 17.44 -47.61 -45.37
C GLY A 293 18.71 -46.75 -45.30
N LEU A 294 19.30 -46.58 -44.12
CA LEU A 294 20.56 -45.85 -43.95
C LEU A 294 21.75 -46.72 -44.42
N LYS A 295 22.77 -46.07 -45.01
CA LYS A 295 23.94 -46.77 -45.57
C LYS A 295 24.91 -47.28 -44.51
N ALA A 296 24.89 -46.66 -43.34
CA ALA A 296 25.72 -47.01 -42.19
C ALA A 296 24.96 -46.65 -40.91
N GLU A 297 25.35 -47.31 -39.82
CA GLU A 297 24.89 -46.94 -38.49
C GLU A 297 25.35 -45.51 -38.14
N PRO A 298 24.44 -44.64 -37.65
CA PRO A 298 24.83 -43.31 -37.17
C PRO A 298 25.81 -43.41 -36.01
N ALA A 299 26.94 -42.70 -36.07
CA ALA A 299 27.92 -42.73 -34.99
C ALA A 299 27.36 -42.06 -33.72
N ILE A 300 27.85 -42.49 -32.54
CA ILE A 300 27.34 -42.04 -31.22
C ILE A 300 27.48 -40.52 -31.03
N ARG A 301 28.58 -39.91 -31.51
CA ARG A 301 28.77 -38.45 -31.52
C ARG A 301 28.06 -37.73 -32.68
N ASP A 302 27.56 -38.50 -33.64
CA ASP A 302 26.91 -38.02 -34.85
C ASP A 302 25.39 -38.33 -34.82
N ASN A 303 24.76 -38.44 -33.64
CA ASN A 303 23.29 -38.44 -33.56
C ASN A 303 22.69 -37.10 -34.02
N ASN A 304 23.48 -36.02 -33.96
CA ASN A 304 23.23 -34.80 -34.71
C ASN A 304 23.26 -35.01 -36.23
N GLY A 305 23.88 -36.08 -36.73
CA GLY A 305 24.10 -36.38 -38.14
C GLY A 305 22.85 -36.78 -38.91
N VAL A 306 21.81 -37.37 -38.30
CA VAL A 306 20.59 -37.76 -39.03
C VAL A 306 19.49 -36.71 -38.90
N ILE A 307 19.27 -36.21 -37.68
CA ILE A 307 18.25 -35.21 -37.38
C ILE A 307 18.90 -34.01 -36.68
N HIS A 308 18.59 -32.82 -37.17
CA HIS A 308 18.87 -31.55 -36.49
C HIS A 308 17.58 -30.98 -35.92
N ALA A 309 17.64 -30.26 -34.80
CA ALA A 309 16.49 -29.53 -34.29
C ALA A 309 16.91 -28.27 -33.52
N SER A 310 16.01 -27.28 -33.48
CA SER A 310 16.19 -26.04 -32.74
C SER A 310 16.55 -26.28 -31.27
N ALA A 311 17.55 -25.56 -30.75
CA ALA A 311 17.94 -25.64 -29.34
C ALA A 311 17.20 -24.63 -28.43
N SER A 312 16.50 -23.66 -29.02
CA SER A 312 15.64 -22.68 -28.34
C SER A 312 14.60 -22.05 -29.30
N PRO A 313 13.55 -21.38 -28.80
CA PRO A 313 12.60 -20.62 -29.62
C PRO A 313 13.27 -19.53 -30.48
N PHE A 314 14.34 -18.92 -29.97
CA PHE A 314 15.10 -17.91 -30.70
C PHE A 314 15.93 -18.52 -31.84
N GLU A 315 16.54 -19.68 -31.61
CA GLU A 315 17.21 -20.42 -32.69
C GLU A 315 16.20 -20.94 -33.72
N ALA A 316 15.02 -21.39 -33.29
CA ALA A 316 13.94 -21.76 -34.20
C ALA A 316 13.51 -20.58 -35.10
N LEU A 317 13.45 -19.36 -34.56
CA LEU A 317 13.27 -18.15 -35.36
C LEU A 317 14.41 -18.02 -36.38
N CYS A 318 15.67 -18.10 -35.96
CA CYS A 318 16.82 -17.99 -36.86
C CYS A 318 16.77 -19.01 -38.01
N GLU A 319 16.39 -20.25 -37.70
CA GLU A 319 16.25 -21.34 -38.66
C GLU A 319 15.10 -21.10 -39.64
N ARG A 320 13.93 -20.61 -39.18
CA ARG A 320 12.83 -20.23 -40.09
C ARG A 320 13.22 -19.10 -41.04
N LEU A 321 13.93 -18.07 -40.55
CA LEU A 321 14.44 -16.99 -41.39
C LEU A 321 15.43 -17.52 -42.44
N ASN A 322 16.36 -18.39 -42.02
CA ASN A 322 17.45 -18.87 -42.87
C ASN A 322 17.04 -19.98 -43.85
N TRP A 323 16.13 -20.88 -43.48
CA TRP A 323 15.82 -22.08 -44.27
C TRP A 323 14.46 -22.03 -44.95
N LEU A 324 13.51 -21.29 -44.37
CA LEU A 324 12.16 -21.16 -44.91
C LEU A 324 11.94 -19.77 -45.54
N SER A 325 12.99 -18.94 -45.60
CA SER A 325 12.93 -17.56 -46.09
C SER A 325 11.81 -16.75 -45.44
N ALA A 326 11.53 -17.02 -44.16
CA ALA A 326 10.52 -16.30 -43.39
C ALA A 326 10.93 -14.84 -43.21
N ASP A 327 9.94 -13.95 -43.12
CA ASP A 327 10.17 -12.54 -42.78
C ASP A 327 10.09 -12.36 -41.26
N ILE A 328 11.07 -11.66 -40.67
CA ILE A 328 11.10 -11.27 -39.25
C ILE A 328 9.81 -10.56 -38.87
N SER A 329 9.26 -9.74 -39.78
CA SER A 329 8.04 -8.96 -39.48
C SER A 329 6.78 -9.82 -39.39
N ALA A 330 6.77 -10.98 -40.04
CA ALA A 330 5.64 -11.90 -40.12
C ALA A 330 5.77 -13.10 -39.15
N ASP A 331 6.93 -13.30 -38.53
CA ASP A 331 7.16 -14.42 -37.61
C ASP A 331 6.49 -14.18 -36.24
N SER A 332 5.67 -15.14 -35.82
CA SER A 332 4.88 -15.02 -34.58
C SER A 332 5.74 -14.81 -33.32
N PHE A 333 6.94 -15.39 -33.24
CA PHE A 333 7.83 -15.21 -32.09
C PHE A 333 8.50 -13.83 -32.13
N ALA A 334 8.98 -13.41 -33.30
CA ALA A 334 9.56 -12.08 -33.48
C ALA A 334 8.54 -10.96 -33.23
N SER A 335 7.28 -11.11 -33.66
CA SER A 335 6.21 -10.15 -33.37
C SER A 335 6.05 -9.92 -31.87
N VAL A 336 6.00 -10.99 -31.08
CA VAL A 336 5.88 -10.89 -29.62
C VAL A 336 7.12 -10.26 -28.98
N LEU A 337 8.32 -10.57 -29.47
CA LEU A 337 9.55 -9.89 -29.00
C LEU A 337 9.51 -8.38 -29.26
N MET A 338 9.00 -7.96 -30.43
CA MET A 338 8.84 -6.55 -30.79
C MET A 338 7.80 -5.85 -29.91
N GLU A 339 6.67 -6.49 -29.63
CA GLU A 339 5.68 -6.00 -28.65
C GLU A 339 6.27 -5.84 -27.24
N LYS A 340 7.20 -6.73 -26.86
CA LYS A 340 7.95 -6.63 -25.60
C LYS A 340 9.10 -5.62 -25.63
N GLY A 341 9.28 -4.92 -26.76
CA GLY A 341 10.21 -3.82 -26.92
C GLY A 341 11.60 -4.21 -27.43
N VAL A 342 11.81 -5.44 -27.89
CA VAL A 342 13.06 -5.87 -28.57
C VAL A 342 12.95 -5.47 -30.05
N THR A 343 13.77 -4.53 -30.52
CA THR A 343 13.62 -3.99 -31.88
C THR A 343 13.99 -5.02 -32.94
N GLN A 344 13.39 -4.91 -34.14
CA GLN A 344 13.73 -5.75 -35.29
C GLN A 344 15.24 -5.76 -35.58
N GLU A 345 15.90 -4.59 -35.47
CA GLU A 345 17.37 -4.47 -35.60
C GLU A 345 18.11 -5.30 -34.54
N THR A 346 17.67 -5.25 -33.29
CA THR A 346 18.26 -6.05 -32.20
C THR A 346 18.09 -7.54 -32.49
N ILE A 347 16.89 -7.96 -32.91
CA ILE A 347 16.60 -9.36 -33.28
C ILE A 347 17.53 -9.80 -34.43
N ALA A 348 17.65 -8.98 -35.48
CA ALA A 348 18.50 -9.25 -36.63
C ALA A 348 19.99 -9.38 -36.22
N ASP A 349 20.49 -8.52 -35.34
CA ASP A 349 21.86 -8.62 -34.83
C ASP A 349 22.06 -9.86 -33.95
N TRP A 350 21.04 -10.25 -33.19
CA TRP A 350 21.07 -11.41 -32.32
C TRP A 350 21.12 -12.75 -33.06
N THR A 351 20.69 -12.79 -34.33
CA THR A 351 20.88 -13.97 -35.21
C THR A 351 22.36 -14.36 -35.37
N LYS A 352 23.27 -13.42 -35.11
CA LYS A 352 24.73 -13.63 -35.19
C LYS A 352 25.31 -14.25 -33.91
N ASN A 353 24.47 -14.66 -32.96
CA ASN A 353 24.84 -15.17 -31.64
C ASN A 353 25.88 -14.29 -30.91
N PRO A 354 25.58 -12.99 -30.68
CA PRO A 354 26.52 -12.08 -30.05
C PRO A 354 26.77 -12.44 -28.59
N MET A 355 27.92 -12.01 -28.06
CA MET A 355 28.19 -12.05 -26.63
C MET A 355 27.32 -11.01 -25.91
N VAL A 356 26.40 -11.46 -25.07
CA VAL A 356 25.50 -10.60 -24.29
C VAL A 356 25.71 -10.78 -22.79
N PRO A 357 25.30 -9.81 -21.95
CA PRO A 357 25.36 -9.98 -20.51
C PRO A 357 24.59 -11.23 -20.06
N ASP A 358 25.25 -12.08 -19.29
CA ASP A 358 24.65 -13.29 -18.73
C ASP A 358 23.91 -12.94 -17.43
N PRO A 359 22.56 -13.03 -17.39
CA PRO A 359 21.79 -12.72 -16.18
C PRO A 359 22.06 -13.70 -15.03
N SER A 360 22.68 -14.87 -15.28
CA SER A 360 23.00 -15.90 -14.29
C SER A 360 24.37 -15.77 -13.62
N SER A 361 25.24 -14.88 -14.11
CA SER A 361 26.65 -14.86 -13.73
C SER A 361 26.93 -14.14 -12.41
N LYS A 362 26.87 -14.86 -11.27
CA LYS A 362 27.09 -14.34 -9.89
C LYS A 362 28.26 -13.36 -9.82
N GLY A 363 27.96 -12.07 -9.64
CA GLY A 363 28.94 -11.00 -9.58
C GLY A 363 29.93 -11.27 -8.46
N THR A 364 31.17 -11.62 -8.80
CA THR A 364 32.22 -11.73 -7.80
C THR A 364 32.76 -10.34 -7.55
N THR A 365 32.54 -9.82 -6.34
CA THR A 365 33.11 -8.55 -5.87
C THR A 365 34.64 -8.67 -5.81
N GLY A 366 35.32 -8.37 -6.91
CA GLY A 366 36.77 -8.33 -6.97
C GLY A 366 37.30 -8.40 -8.39
N SER A 367 37.87 -7.30 -8.88
CA SER A 367 38.88 -7.09 -9.94
C SER A 367 38.91 -7.91 -11.24
N SER A 368 38.07 -8.92 -11.46
CA SER A 368 37.95 -9.68 -12.70
C SER A 368 36.73 -9.18 -13.48
N ARG A 369 36.79 -7.92 -13.91
CA ARG A 369 35.76 -7.19 -14.66
C ARG A 369 35.49 -7.74 -16.09
N ARG A 370 35.91 -8.97 -16.39
CA ARG A 370 36.06 -9.51 -17.76
C ARG A 370 35.20 -10.76 -18.10
N ARG A 371 34.27 -11.24 -17.26
CA ARG A 371 33.62 -12.56 -17.50
C ARG A 371 32.09 -12.68 -17.25
N ASN A 372 31.31 -11.61 -17.38
CA ASN A 372 29.83 -11.68 -17.23
C ASN A 372 29.07 -11.66 -18.57
N THR A 373 29.67 -12.12 -19.66
CA THR A 373 28.98 -12.27 -20.95
C THR A 373 29.07 -13.71 -21.43
N LYS A 374 28.01 -14.20 -22.08
CA LYS A 374 27.94 -15.49 -22.77
C LYS A 374 27.35 -15.29 -24.17
N PRO A 375 27.58 -16.22 -25.11
CA PRO A 375 26.82 -16.25 -26.35
C PRO A 375 25.32 -16.24 -26.03
N LEU A 376 24.55 -15.47 -26.80
CA LEU A 376 23.11 -15.36 -26.60
C LEU A 376 22.42 -16.73 -26.66
N PHE A 377 22.83 -17.60 -27.59
CA PHE A 377 22.19 -18.90 -27.78
C PHE A 377 22.38 -19.79 -26.55
N ASP A 378 23.58 -19.81 -25.96
CA ASP A 378 23.85 -20.53 -24.71
C ASP A 378 22.96 -20.05 -23.54
N ILE A 379 22.57 -18.77 -23.53
CA ILE A 379 21.68 -18.23 -22.50
C ILE A 379 20.21 -18.62 -22.76
N LEU A 380 19.82 -18.78 -24.03
CA LEU A 380 18.44 -19.05 -24.44
C LEU A 380 18.15 -20.54 -24.65
N GLU A 381 19.18 -21.37 -24.72
CA GLU A 381 19.09 -22.83 -24.85
C GLU A 381 18.12 -23.40 -23.80
N ASP A 382 17.32 -24.37 -24.23
CA ASP A 382 16.39 -25.12 -23.37
C ASP A 382 15.25 -24.31 -22.75
N LYS A 383 15.04 -23.05 -23.15
CA LYS A 383 13.94 -22.23 -22.64
C LYS A 383 12.67 -22.43 -23.46
N ASP A 384 11.55 -22.63 -22.78
CA ASP A 384 10.23 -22.53 -23.42
C ASP A 384 9.99 -21.13 -23.98
N THR A 385 9.13 -21.02 -25.00
CA THR A 385 8.77 -19.76 -25.67
C THR A 385 8.49 -18.62 -24.69
N PRO A 386 7.62 -18.76 -23.66
CA PRO A 386 7.32 -17.67 -22.74
C PRO A 386 8.57 -17.20 -21.96
N THR A 387 9.36 -18.14 -21.45
CA THR A 387 10.59 -17.85 -20.69
C THR A 387 11.67 -17.25 -21.58
N CYS A 388 11.80 -17.73 -22.82
CA CYS A 388 12.72 -17.21 -23.82
C CYS A 388 12.37 -15.74 -24.16
N ILE A 389 11.08 -15.41 -24.33
CA ILE A 389 10.63 -14.03 -24.57
C ILE A 389 11.05 -13.10 -23.43
N TYR A 390 10.83 -13.51 -22.18
CA TYR A 390 11.22 -12.71 -21.02
C TYR A 390 12.73 -12.57 -20.90
N ALA A 391 13.49 -13.63 -21.18
CA ALA A 391 14.95 -13.58 -21.20
C ALA A 391 15.45 -12.59 -22.26
N CYS A 392 14.94 -12.65 -23.49
CA CYS A 392 15.23 -11.70 -24.56
C CYS A 392 14.88 -10.25 -24.15
N GLN A 393 13.70 -10.03 -23.56
CA GLN A 393 13.31 -8.71 -23.08
C GLN A 393 14.28 -8.17 -22.01
N GLY A 394 14.63 -8.99 -21.02
CA GLY A 394 15.57 -8.64 -19.96
C GLY A 394 16.97 -8.30 -20.49
N ILE A 395 17.51 -9.14 -21.39
CA ILE A 395 18.81 -8.92 -22.02
C ILE A 395 18.81 -7.62 -22.84
N SER A 396 17.77 -7.37 -23.64
CA SER A 396 17.64 -6.15 -24.45
C SER A 396 17.65 -4.90 -23.56
N ARG A 397 16.89 -4.91 -22.47
CA ARG A 397 16.84 -3.84 -21.48
C ARG A 397 18.19 -3.63 -20.80
N LEU A 398 18.85 -4.70 -20.36
CA LEU A 398 20.15 -4.63 -19.71
C LEU A 398 21.23 -4.06 -20.65
N ILE A 399 21.21 -4.44 -21.93
CA ILE A 399 22.11 -3.87 -22.94
C ILE A 399 21.83 -2.38 -23.14
N ARG A 400 20.56 -1.97 -23.26
CA ARG A 400 20.19 -0.53 -23.39
C ARG A 400 20.61 0.27 -22.17
N PHE A 401 20.34 -0.24 -20.97
CA PHE A 401 20.75 0.38 -19.72
C PHE A 401 22.28 0.53 -19.65
N THR A 402 23.02 -0.53 -19.95
CA THR A 402 24.50 -0.49 -19.98
C THR A 402 25.02 0.50 -21.00
N LYS A 403 24.45 0.55 -22.21
CA LYS A 403 24.81 1.55 -23.24
C LYS A 403 24.51 2.98 -22.77
N ALA A 404 23.38 3.22 -22.13
CA ALA A 404 23.02 4.54 -21.60
C ALA A 404 24.00 5.00 -20.49
N VAL A 405 24.38 4.09 -19.58
CA VAL A 405 25.32 4.39 -18.50
C VAL A 405 26.74 4.58 -19.02
N THR A 406 27.20 3.80 -20.00
CA THR A 406 28.57 3.86 -20.55
C THR A 406 28.78 4.90 -21.65
N GLY A 407 27.71 5.31 -22.35
CA GLY A 407 27.74 6.33 -23.41
C GLY A 407 27.78 7.76 -22.89
N PHE A 408 27.68 7.97 -21.58
CA PHE A 408 27.75 9.29 -20.95
C PHE A 408 29.22 9.72 -20.77
N GLN A 409 29.75 10.56 -21.65
CA GLN A 409 31.08 11.19 -21.54
C GLN A 409 31.11 12.40 -20.56
N GLY A 410 30.29 12.35 -19.51
CA GLY A 410 30.39 13.25 -18.35
C GLY A 410 30.90 12.44 -17.16
N GLN A 411 31.77 13.00 -16.32
CA GLN A 411 32.34 12.31 -15.16
C GLN A 411 31.25 11.68 -14.28
N SER A 412 31.04 10.37 -14.42
CA SER A 412 30.18 9.60 -13.51
C SER A 412 30.80 9.61 -12.12
N THR A 413 30.00 9.95 -11.11
CA THR A 413 30.45 9.88 -9.72
C THR A 413 30.60 8.42 -9.28
N PRO A 414 31.49 8.10 -8.31
CA PRO A 414 31.63 6.73 -7.78
C PRO A 414 30.32 6.11 -7.30
N ALA A 415 29.38 6.92 -6.81
CA ALA A 415 28.04 6.48 -6.39
C ALA A 415 27.16 6.04 -7.57
N GLU A 416 27.27 6.68 -8.73
CA GLU A 416 26.55 6.28 -9.96
C GLU A 416 27.13 4.98 -10.55
N ALA A 417 28.45 4.80 -10.45
CA ALA A 417 29.11 3.54 -10.80
C ALA A 417 28.76 2.40 -9.83
N ASP A 418 28.54 2.69 -8.55
CA ASP A 418 28.08 1.72 -7.54
C ASP A 418 26.59 1.39 -7.65
N ILE A 419 25.73 2.33 -8.05
CA ILE A 419 24.31 2.05 -8.36
C ILE A 419 24.22 1.19 -9.63
N ALA A 420 24.99 1.51 -10.68
CA ALA A 420 25.09 0.67 -11.86
C ALA A 420 25.70 -0.71 -11.55
N GLY A 421 26.71 -0.77 -10.66
CA GLY A 421 27.33 -2.01 -10.18
C GLY A 421 26.43 -2.86 -9.27
N GLY A 422 25.57 -2.22 -8.48
CA GLY A 422 24.56 -2.87 -7.62
C GLY A 422 23.34 -3.36 -8.41
N LEU A 423 23.00 -2.70 -9.51
CA LEU A 423 22.00 -3.17 -10.48
C LEU A 423 22.46 -4.42 -11.24
N LEU A 424 23.78 -4.58 -11.42
CA LEU A 424 24.45 -5.74 -12.02
C LEU A 424 24.63 -6.96 -11.08
N ASN A 425 24.26 -6.87 -9.79
CA ASN A 425 24.34 -7.99 -8.84
C ASN A 425 23.11 -8.92 -8.94
N VAL A 426 23.21 -9.81 -9.92
CA VAL A 426 22.71 -11.19 -10.12
C VAL A 426 21.70 -11.80 -9.14
N VAL A 427 20.62 -12.29 -9.76
CA VAL A 427 19.70 -13.31 -9.25
C VAL A 427 20.38 -14.69 -9.27
N PRO A 428 20.41 -15.46 -8.17
CA PRO A 428 20.95 -16.82 -8.15
C PRO A 428 20.40 -17.71 -9.28
N ALA A 429 21.23 -18.59 -9.85
CA ALA A 429 20.87 -19.44 -11.01
C ALA A 429 19.62 -20.31 -10.81
N ASP A 430 19.30 -20.66 -9.56
CA ASP A 430 18.10 -21.39 -9.13
C ASP A 430 16.82 -20.54 -9.14
N GLN A 431 16.92 -19.23 -9.40
CA GLN A 431 15.82 -18.27 -9.47
C GLN A 431 15.60 -17.71 -10.89
N LEU A 432 16.31 -18.22 -11.90
CA LEU A 432 16.11 -17.86 -13.32
C LEU A 432 14.97 -18.63 -13.99
N ASP A 433 14.54 -19.74 -13.38
CA ASP A 433 13.33 -20.46 -13.74
C ASP A 433 12.10 -19.91 -12.99
N ASP A 434 12.32 -18.98 -12.05
CA ASP A 434 11.29 -18.30 -11.27
C ASP A 434 10.90 -16.96 -11.94
N THR A 435 9.74 -16.98 -12.57
CA THR A 435 9.17 -15.83 -13.30
C THR A 435 8.94 -14.62 -12.37
N GLU A 436 8.74 -14.85 -11.06
CA GLU A 436 8.48 -13.81 -10.07
C GLU A 436 9.72 -13.00 -9.71
N ALA A 437 10.86 -13.70 -9.52
CA ALA A 437 12.14 -13.08 -9.19
C ALA A 437 12.68 -12.22 -10.34
N LEU A 438 12.52 -12.70 -11.58
CA LEU A 438 12.93 -11.96 -12.78
C LEU A 438 12.10 -10.67 -12.97
N LYS A 439 10.78 -10.75 -12.76
CA LYS A 439 9.85 -9.62 -12.89
C LYS A 439 10.05 -8.56 -11.80
N ALA A 440 10.26 -8.95 -10.54
CA ALA A 440 10.55 -8.00 -9.46
C ALA A 440 11.81 -7.17 -9.76
N ARG A 441 12.84 -7.82 -10.31
CA ARG A 441 14.09 -7.15 -10.67
C ARG A 441 13.95 -6.25 -11.90
N ILE A 442 13.11 -6.64 -12.87
CA ILE A 442 12.76 -5.80 -14.01
C ILE A 442 12.08 -4.50 -13.53
N ALA A 443 11.15 -4.58 -12.58
CA ALA A 443 10.50 -3.41 -11.99
C ALA A 443 11.49 -2.49 -11.25
N GLU A 444 12.47 -3.06 -10.54
CA GLU A 444 13.56 -2.29 -9.91
C GLU A 444 14.46 -1.58 -10.94
N LEU A 445 14.78 -2.25 -12.05
CA LEU A 445 15.52 -1.65 -13.17
C LEU A 445 14.72 -0.54 -13.86
N GLU A 446 13.40 -0.70 -14.01
CA GLU A 446 12.50 0.35 -14.53
C GLU A 446 12.45 1.56 -13.61
N ALA A 447 12.29 1.35 -12.30
CA ALA A 447 12.29 2.42 -11.30
C ALA A 447 13.65 3.16 -11.27
N ALA A 448 14.76 2.42 -11.32
CA ALA A 448 16.11 3.00 -11.36
C ALA A 448 16.38 3.76 -12.67
N SER A 449 15.91 3.23 -13.81
CA SER A 449 16.01 3.91 -15.12
C SER A 449 15.17 5.18 -15.16
N ALA A 450 13.96 5.16 -14.59
CA ALA A 450 13.10 6.34 -14.50
C ALA A 450 13.73 7.44 -13.62
N LEU A 451 14.30 7.05 -12.47
CA LEU A 451 15.05 7.96 -11.58
C LEU A 451 16.27 8.59 -12.25
N LEU A 452 16.99 7.83 -13.07
CA LEU A 452 18.13 8.35 -13.82
C LEU A 452 17.67 9.31 -14.93
N LEU A 453 16.64 8.94 -15.71
CA LEU A 453 16.10 9.84 -16.75
C LEU A 453 15.58 11.17 -16.16
N ASP A 454 14.81 11.13 -15.06
CA ASP A 454 14.23 12.33 -14.42
C ASP A 454 15.33 13.29 -13.90
N LYS A 455 16.42 12.75 -13.36
CA LYS A 455 17.58 13.54 -12.91
C LYS A 455 18.33 14.23 -14.05
N TYR A 456 18.42 13.60 -15.22
CA TYR A 456 19.13 14.15 -16.38
C TYR A 456 18.27 15.05 -17.27
N THR A 457 16.93 14.92 -17.23
CA THR A 457 16.00 15.92 -17.81
C THR A 457 16.13 17.27 -17.09
N ILE A 458 16.41 17.27 -15.79
CA ILE A 458 16.67 18.49 -14.99
C ILE A 458 18.03 19.13 -15.35
N MET A 459 19.03 18.35 -15.78
CA MET A 459 20.34 18.89 -16.17
C MET A 459 20.33 19.53 -17.57
N SER A 460 19.52 19.02 -18.52
CA SER A 460 19.43 19.61 -19.86
C SER A 460 18.71 20.96 -19.89
N SER A 461 17.82 21.25 -18.93
CA SER A 461 17.12 22.55 -18.85
C SER A 461 17.97 23.70 -18.30
N THR A 462 19.18 23.43 -17.80
CA THR A 462 20.09 24.44 -17.21
C THR A 462 21.38 24.67 -18.00
N TRP A 463 21.58 23.97 -19.12
CA TRP A 463 22.78 24.11 -19.92
C TRP A 463 22.63 25.22 -20.96
N VAL A 464 23.35 26.33 -20.76
CA VAL A 464 23.55 27.36 -21.78
C VAL A 464 24.88 27.05 -22.51
N PRO A 465 24.88 26.78 -23.82
CA PRO A 465 26.12 26.60 -24.56
C PRO A 465 26.97 27.88 -24.53
N PRO A 466 28.31 27.79 -24.40
CA PRO A 466 29.18 28.94 -24.62
C PRO A 466 29.14 29.37 -26.09
N PRO A 467 29.27 30.68 -26.40
CA PRO A 467 29.18 31.17 -27.76
C PRO A 467 30.36 30.63 -28.59
N VAL A 468 30.04 29.93 -29.67
CA VAL A 468 31.02 29.47 -30.65
C VAL A 468 31.32 30.64 -31.59
N GLU A 469 32.56 31.12 -31.60
CA GLU A 469 33.05 32.05 -32.62
C GLU A 469 32.97 31.38 -34.00
N ALA A 470 32.16 31.97 -34.88
CA ALA A 470 32.00 31.52 -36.25
C ALA A 470 33.29 31.77 -37.06
N SER A 471 33.92 30.69 -37.52
CA SER A 471 34.81 30.72 -38.68
C SER A 471 34.02 30.19 -39.87
N VAL A 472 33.65 31.10 -40.76
CA VAL A 472 32.95 30.83 -42.02
C VAL A 472 33.92 30.14 -42.98
N ALA A 473 33.61 28.90 -43.36
CA ALA A 473 34.07 28.30 -44.61
C ALA A 473 32.85 27.73 -45.34
N THR A 474 32.58 28.36 -46.47
CA THR A 474 31.48 28.20 -47.41
C THR A 474 31.29 26.78 -47.96
N GLY A 475 30.01 26.35 -48.04
CA GLY A 475 29.48 25.72 -49.27
C GLY A 475 29.07 24.25 -49.23
N CYS A 476 27.92 23.93 -48.63
CA CYS A 476 26.84 23.11 -49.23
C CYS A 476 25.72 22.87 -48.20
N ALA A 477 24.49 23.12 -48.61
CA ALA A 477 23.28 22.78 -47.86
C ALA A 477 22.94 21.29 -48.08
N VAL A 478 22.61 20.59 -47.00
CA VAL A 478 21.76 19.38 -47.05
C VAL A 478 20.70 19.56 -45.97
N ASP A 479 19.45 19.62 -46.41
CA ASP A 479 18.27 19.61 -45.55
C ASP A 479 18.21 18.31 -44.74
N VAL A 480 18.15 18.42 -43.41
CA VAL A 480 17.73 17.32 -42.54
C VAL A 480 16.27 17.57 -42.17
N VAL A 481 15.39 16.82 -42.83
CA VAL A 481 14.02 16.58 -42.40
C VAL A 481 14.07 15.85 -41.06
N MET A 482 13.67 16.51 -39.97
CA MET A 482 13.36 15.83 -38.71
C MET A 482 11.90 15.39 -38.74
N ASN A 483 11.66 14.09 -38.57
CA ASN A 483 10.33 13.56 -38.33
C ASN A 483 10.30 12.70 -37.07
N ASN A 484 9.40 13.12 -36.17
CA ASN A 484 8.65 12.39 -35.15
C ASN A 484 9.40 11.73 -33.97
N THR A 485 9.63 12.55 -32.94
CA THR A 485 9.38 12.16 -31.54
C THR A 485 8.12 12.87 -31.05
N SER A 486 7.11 12.11 -30.65
CA SER A 486 5.92 12.60 -29.94
C SER A 486 6.31 13.08 -28.54
N ASN A 487 6.63 14.36 -28.41
CA ASN A 487 6.65 15.09 -27.15
C ASN A 487 5.50 16.09 -27.15
N VAL A 488 4.59 15.98 -26.18
CA VAL A 488 3.75 17.12 -25.78
C VAL A 488 4.64 18.01 -24.92
N GLU A 489 5.24 19.04 -25.52
CA GLU A 489 5.90 20.10 -24.77
C GLU A 489 4.83 21.05 -24.20
N ALA A 490 4.61 20.99 -22.89
CA ALA A 490 4.00 22.11 -22.18
C ALA A 490 5.08 23.18 -21.98
N SER A 491 5.13 24.17 -22.87
CA SER A 491 6.00 25.33 -22.70
C SER A 491 5.46 26.25 -21.60
N VAL A 492 6.17 26.28 -20.47
CA VAL A 492 5.92 27.24 -19.39
C VAL A 492 6.69 28.52 -19.73
N ALA A 493 5.98 29.55 -20.18
CA ALA A 493 6.51 30.91 -20.19
C ALA A 493 6.48 31.45 -18.75
N THR A 494 7.64 31.58 -18.13
CA THR A 494 7.78 32.26 -16.84
C THR A 494 7.81 33.78 -17.05
N GLU A 495 6.72 34.46 -16.75
CA GLU A 495 6.81 35.85 -16.30
C GLU A 495 6.84 35.90 -14.76
N ALA A 496 7.63 36.83 -14.25
CA ALA A 496 7.99 36.91 -12.84
C ALA A 496 6.78 37.25 -11.94
N GLY A 497 6.44 36.31 -11.05
CA GLY A 497 5.65 36.55 -9.84
C GLY A 497 4.14 36.34 -9.98
N GLY A 498 3.64 35.21 -9.47
CA GLY A 498 2.20 34.97 -9.24
C GLY A 498 1.82 33.49 -9.20
N ASP A 499 0.98 33.11 -8.23
CA ASP A 499 0.51 31.75 -7.90
C ASP A 499 0.12 30.85 -9.11
N ALA A 500 0.65 29.63 -9.13
CA ALA A 500 0.27 28.60 -10.11
C ALA A 500 -1.02 27.86 -9.67
N ARG A 501 -2.08 27.91 -10.50
CA ARG A 501 -3.23 26.99 -10.42
C ARG A 501 -3.18 26.04 -11.62
N ILE A 502 -3.12 24.73 -11.36
CA ILE A 502 -3.18 23.68 -12.38
C ILE A 502 -4.65 23.51 -12.81
N ARG A 503 -4.95 23.62 -14.12
CA ARG A 503 -6.19 23.11 -14.72
C ARG A 503 -5.86 21.84 -15.49
N LEU A 504 -6.44 20.71 -15.11
CA LEU A 504 -6.50 19.52 -15.96
C LEU A 504 -7.61 19.74 -17.00
N ALA A 505 -7.27 19.65 -18.29
CA ALA A 505 -8.23 19.46 -19.36
C ALA A 505 -8.32 17.95 -19.65
N GLU A 506 -9.51 17.37 -19.53
CA GLU A 506 -9.80 16.04 -20.08
C GLU A 506 -9.78 16.11 -21.61
N VAL A 507 -9.03 15.22 -22.25
CA VAL A 507 -9.08 15.01 -23.70
C VAL A 507 -9.86 13.72 -23.95
N THR A 508 -11.10 13.85 -24.41
CA THR A 508 -11.88 12.77 -25.01
C THR A 508 -11.45 12.56 -26.45
N TRP A 509 -11.09 11.32 -26.80
CA TRP A 509 -10.74 10.95 -28.18
C TRP A 509 -12.01 10.67 -29.00
N GLY A 510 -12.25 11.52 -30.00
CA GLY A 510 -13.24 11.29 -31.06
C GLY A 510 -12.54 10.94 -32.38
N SER A 511 -12.94 9.83 -33.00
CA SER A 511 -12.50 9.42 -34.33
C SER A 511 -13.31 10.15 -35.40
N SER A 512 -12.64 10.88 -36.31
CA SER A 512 -12.94 10.89 -37.76
C SER A 512 -12.11 11.91 -38.53
N ALA A 513 -11.87 11.56 -39.81
CA ALA A 513 -11.18 12.30 -40.85
C ALA A 513 -11.76 13.70 -41.17
N GLY A 514 -10.92 14.55 -41.76
CA GLY A 514 -11.33 15.74 -42.52
C GLY A 514 -10.64 17.02 -42.08
N ASP A 515 -10.02 17.71 -43.03
CA ASP A 515 -9.42 19.05 -42.92
C ASP A 515 -10.37 20.07 -42.27
N ASP A 516 -9.87 20.92 -41.36
CA ASP A 516 -10.05 22.38 -41.44
C ASP A 516 -9.40 23.16 -40.27
N VAL A 517 -8.96 24.38 -40.62
CA VAL A 517 -8.27 25.38 -39.81
C VAL A 517 -9.15 25.95 -38.69
N VAL A 518 -8.61 26.13 -37.48
CA VAL A 518 -9.26 26.93 -36.42
C VAL A 518 -8.27 27.92 -35.77
N THR A 519 -8.61 29.20 -35.90
CA THR A 519 -8.02 30.36 -35.21
C THR A 519 -8.54 30.50 -33.78
N THR A 520 -7.69 30.94 -32.86
CA THR A 520 -8.06 31.21 -31.45
C THR A 520 -8.32 32.71 -31.20
N HIS A 521 -9.42 33.00 -30.49
CA HIS A 521 -9.66 34.29 -29.83
C HIS A 521 -9.71 34.05 -28.31
N SER A 522 -8.95 34.84 -27.55
CA SER A 522 -9.01 34.89 -26.08
C SER A 522 -10.03 35.94 -25.61
N SER A 523 -10.65 35.70 -24.46
CA SER A 523 -11.27 36.74 -23.63
C SER A 523 -11.32 36.27 -22.18
N ASP A 524 -10.80 37.12 -21.30
CA ASP A 524 -10.73 37.01 -19.84
C ASP A 524 -12.08 37.27 -19.14
N GLU A 525 -12.19 36.82 -17.88
CA GLU A 525 -12.53 37.61 -16.66
C GLU A 525 -13.35 36.87 -15.58
N ILE A 526 -12.67 36.61 -14.45
CA ILE A 526 -12.97 36.96 -13.04
C ILE A 526 -14.43 36.97 -12.53
N SER A 527 -14.71 36.22 -11.44
CA SER A 527 -15.06 36.81 -10.12
C SER A 527 -15.35 35.78 -9.02
N VAL A 528 -14.80 36.05 -7.83
CA VAL A 528 -15.10 35.40 -6.55
C VAL A 528 -16.18 36.22 -5.84
N ILE A 529 -17.25 35.58 -5.35
CA ILE A 529 -18.08 36.13 -4.26
C ILE A 529 -18.39 34.99 -3.28
N SER A 530 -17.99 35.21 -2.02
CA SER A 530 -18.45 34.49 -0.84
C SER A 530 -19.82 34.98 -0.42
N SER A 531 -20.75 34.08 -0.05
CA SER A 531 -21.63 34.16 1.13
C SER A 531 -22.88 33.30 0.99
N GLY A 532 -23.34 32.73 2.12
CA GLY A 532 -24.76 32.66 2.42
C GLY A 532 -25.48 31.35 2.17
N LEU A 533 -25.58 30.55 3.23
CA LEU A 533 -26.80 29.87 3.73
C LEU A 533 -28.04 29.92 2.82
N SER A 534 -28.61 28.76 2.50
CA SER A 534 -30.02 28.47 2.76
C SER A 534 -30.28 26.96 2.75
N ASP A 535 -30.95 26.51 3.81
CA ASP A 535 -31.72 25.28 3.88
C ASP A 535 -32.85 25.31 2.84
N ASP A 536 -33.16 24.17 2.22
CA ASP A 536 -34.54 23.66 2.10
C ASP A 536 -34.57 22.26 1.43
N ASP A 537 -34.88 21.29 2.29
CA ASP A 537 -35.92 20.26 2.17
C ASP A 537 -36.56 19.93 0.80
N SER A 538 -36.52 18.64 0.42
CA SER A 538 -37.64 17.81 -0.09
C SER A 538 -37.09 16.53 -0.76
N THR A 539 -37.21 15.37 -0.12
CA THR A 539 -38.30 14.36 -0.22
C THR A 539 -38.57 13.78 -1.61
N ASP A 540 -38.44 12.44 -1.64
CA ASP A 540 -39.13 11.40 -2.42
C ASP A 540 -39.05 11.37 -3.96
N GLY A 541 -38.57 10.19 -4.42
CA GLY A 541 -38.59 9.67 -5.78
C GLY A 541 -37.91 8.32 -5.86
#